data_AF-A0A5J4WII5-F1
#
_entry.id   AF-A0A5J4WII5-F1
#
_cell.length_a   1.000
_cell.length_b   1.000
_cell.length_c   1.000
_cell.angle_alpha   90.00
_cell.angle_beta   90.00
_cell.angle_gamma   90.00
#
_symmetry.space_group_name_H-M   'P 1'
#
loop_
_entity.id
_entity.type
_entity.pdbx_description
1 polymer ?
#
loop_
_entity_poly.entity_id
_entity_poly.type
_entity_poly.pdbx_seq_one_letter_code
_entity_poly.pdbx_strand_id
1 'polypeptide(L)'
;MKIIKQGGLKDICKVIHSSLEGEMSWNKQYLIRFGCDAASILLKDNPQSFRFAIESGGIIDEIIFLLIRLPIGNINQFNLVSLCHIVNSSNYEQIKILVEKGILKTMNRTLNSGNELVQEYSVLIFKVITFAIGELEGEGKPHPLLKEMENDGTLTKLIEIFQNDKYNNKDINLQSACSIGYLYKATPIPIEFGSSIIIHLKDYIIKPNNQ
;
A
#
# COMPACT_ATOMS: atom_id res chain seq x y z
N MET A 1 -4.79 17.63 15.20
CA MET A 1 -5.72 16.96 16.16
C MET A 1 -7.13 17.58 16.24
N LYS A 2 -7.28 18.90 16.43
CA LYS A 2 -8.58 19.57 16.65
C LYS A 2 -9.58 19.30 15.51
N ILE A 3 -9.14 19.45 14.26
CA ILE A 3 -9.97 19.23 13.06
C ILE A 3 -10.50 17.78 12.97
N ILE A 4 -9.65 16.78 13.22
CA ILE A 4 -10.06 15.37 13.18
C ILE A 4 -11.10 15.07 14.26
N LYS A 5 -10.86 15.54 15.50
CA LYS A 5 -11.80 15.37 16.62
C LYS A 5 -13.15 16.08 16.37
N GLN A 6 -13.15 17.10 15.53
CA GLN A 6 -14.35 17.84 15.13
C GLN A 6 -15.08 17.21 13.93
N GLY A 7 -14.62 16.05 13.43
CA GLY A 7 -15.27 15.34 12.32
C GLY A 7 -14.67 15.61 10.94
N GLY A 8 -13.54 16.31 10.82
CA GLY A 8 -12.96 16.68 9.53
C GLY A 8 -12.68 15.50 8.59
N LEU A 9 -12.22 14.34 9.10
CA LEU A 9 -12.07 13.13 8.27
C LEU A 9 -13.42 12.61 7.76
N LYS A 10 -14.49 12.69 8.57
CA LYS A 10 -15.83 12.24 8.17
C LYS A 10 -16.40 13.13 7.08
N ASP A 11 -16.19 14.43 7.14
CA ASP A 11 -16.63 15.35 6.09
C ASP A 11 -15.85 15.12 4.79
N ILE A 12 -14.55 14.83 4.87
CA ILE A 12 -13.76 14.41 3.71
C ILE A 12 -14.32 13.11 3.11
N CYS A 13 -14.64 12.10 3.92
CA CYS A 13 -15.24 10.86 3.43
C CYS A 13 -16.53 11.13 2.66
N LYS A 14 -17.43 11.97 3.18
CA LYS A 14 -18.68 12.33 2.48
C LYS A 14 -18.44 12.97 1.11
N VAL A 15 -17.44 13.85 1.00
CA VAL A 15 -17.09 14.49 -0.28
C VAL A 15 -16.57 13.45 -1.28
N ILE A 16 -15.70 12.54 -0.85
CA ILE A 16 -15.20 11.46 -1.71
C ILE A 16 -16.36 10.55 -2.14
N HIS A 17 -17.19 10.12 -1.18
CA HIS A 17 -18.30 9.20 -1.42
C HIS A 17 -19.30 9.74 -2.43
N SER A 18 -19.82 10.96 -2.20
CA SER A 18 -20.75 11.62 -3.11
C SER A 18 -20.15 11.88 -4.50
N SER A 19 -18.82 12.03 -4.59
CA SER A 19 -18.13 12.18 -5.88
C SER A 19 -17.99 10.85 -6.64
N LEU A 20 -18.14 9.70 -5.98
CA LEU A 20 -18.13 8.37 -6.59
C LEU A 20 -19.52 7.90 -7.05
N GLU A 21 -20.58 8.59 -6.65
CA GLU A 21 -21.96 8.30 -7.04
C GLU A 21 -22.25 8.77 -8.47
N GLY A 22 -23.02 8.00 -9.23
CA GLY A 22 -23.40 8.31 -10.61
C GLY A 22 -22.24 8.32 -11.60
N GLU A 23 -22.41 9.01 -12.73
CA GLU A 23 -21.39 9.10 -13.78
C GLU A 23 -20.20 9.98 -13.33
N MET A 24 -18.98 9.53 -13.67
CA MET A 24 -17.74 10.20 -13.31
C MET A 24 -17.46 11.39 -14.23
N SER A 25 -17.54 12.60 -13.68
CA SER A 25 -17.18 13.84 -14.37
C SER A 25 -15.82 14.37 -13.93
N TRP A 26 -15.22 15.29 -14.70
CA TRP A 26 -13.94 15.92 -14.34
C TRP A 26 -13.99 16.63 -12.97
N ASN A 27 -15.10 17.32 -12.68
CA ASN A 27 -15.31 17.98 -11.37
C ASN A 27 -15.28 16.96 -10.22
N LYS A 28 -15.91 15.79 -10.39
CA LYS A 28 -15.91 14.73 -9.38
C LYS A 28 -14.52 14.13 -9.17
N GLN A 29 -13.75 13.91 -10.24
CA GLN A 29 -12.35 13.47 -10.12
C GLN A 29 -11.50 14.49 -9.36
N TYR A 30 -11.73 15.78 -9.58
CA TYR A 30 -11.05 16.85 -8.87
C TYR A 30 -11.42 16.91 -7.38
N LEU A 31 -12.69 16.72 -7.04
CA LEU A 31 -13.15 16.63 -5.65
C LEU A 31 -12.57 15.42 -4.94
N ILE A 32 -12.50 14.27 -5.61
CA ILE A 32 -11.83 13.07 -5.10
C ILE A 32 -10.37 13.37 -4.78
N ARG A 33 -9.64 13.99 -5.72
CA ARG A 33 -8.23 14.36 -5.50
C ARG A 33 -8.07 15.25 -4.27
N PHE A 34 -8.84 16.33 -4.18
CA PHE A 34 -8.76 17.23 -3.02
C PHE A 34 -9.15 16.54 -1.72
N GLY A 35 -10.14 15.64 -1.75
CA GLY A 35 -10.51 14.82 -0.60
C GLY A 35 -9.35 13.94 -0.14
N CYS A 36 -8.70 13.23 -1.07
CA CYS A 36 -7.54 12.39 -0.75
C CYS A 36 -6.34 13.22 -0.25
N ASP A 37 -6.05 14.37 -0.88
CA ASP A 37 -4.96 15.27 -0.46
C ASP A 37 -5.22 15.84 0.94
N ALA A 38 -6.46 16.27 1.22
CA ALA A 38 -6.84 16.75 2.54
C ALA A 38 -6.75 15.65 3.61
N ALA A 39 -7.22 14.43 3.29
CA ALA A 39 -7.06 13.28 4.17
C ALA A 39 -5.58 13.00 4.43
N SER A 40 -4.75 13.00 3.38
CA SER A 40 -3.30 12.81 3.47
C SER A 40 -2.65 13.75 4.48
N ILE A 41 -2.96 15.05 4.38
CA ILE A 41 -2.44 16.08 5.29
C ILE A 41 -2.85 15.82 6.75
N LEU A 42 -4.09 15.35 6.99
CA LEU A 42 -4.57 15.06 8.35
C LEU A 42 -3.95 13.80 8.96
N LEU A 43 -3.58 12.83 8.12
CA LEU A 43 -3.06 11.52 8.53
C LEU A 43 -1.52 11.51 8.64
N LYS A 44 -0.83 12.32 7.83
CA LYS A 44 0.63 12.42 7.81
C LYS A 44 1.19 12.74 9.20
N ASP A 45 2.18 11.96 9.62
CA ASP A 45 2.92 12.13 10.88
C ASP A 45 2.01 12.27 12.12
N ASN A 46 0.83 11.62 12.08
CA ASN A 46 -0.21 11.76 13.10
C ASN A 46 -0.77 10.40 13.55
N PRO A 47 -0.03 9.65 14.39
CA PRO A 47 -0.44 8.30 14.81
C PRO A 47 -1.77 8.27 15.59
N GLN A 48 -2.14 9.36 16.25
CA GLN A 48 -3.43 9.47 16.95
C GLN A 48 -4.64 9.52 15.99
N SER A 49 -4.41 9.78 14.70
CA SER A 49 -5.46 9.75 13.68
C SER A 49 -5.94 8.34 13.37
N PHE A 50 -5.13 7.31 13.63
CA PHE A 50 -5.41 5.91 13.26
C PHE A 50 -6.79 5.47 13.71
N ARG A 51 -7.13 5.70 14.99
CA ARG A 51 -8.44 5.28 15.56
C ARG A 51 -9.64 5.90 14.83
N PHE A 52 -9.49 7.10 14.27
CA PHE A 52 -10.54 7.77 13.50
C PHE A 52 -10.55 7.30 12.05
N ALA A 53 -9.38 6.96 11.50
CA ALA A 53 -9.23 6.50 10.13
C ALA A 53 -9.87 5.12 9.91
N ILE A 54 -9.80 4.25 10.92
CA ILE A 54 -10.33 2.87 10.89
C ILE A 54 -11.77 2.72 11.41
N GLU A 55 -12.44 3.81 11.83
CA GLU A 55 -13.87 3.75 12.18
C GLU A 55 -14.68 3.16 11.03
N SER A 56 -15.83 2.54 11.33
CA SER A 56 -16.74 2.07 10.28
C SER A 56 -17.22 3.25 9.43
N GLY A 57 -17.04 3.15 8.11
CA GLY A 57 -17.28 4.26 7.18
C GLY A 57 -16.22 5.38 7.28
N GLY A 58 -15.09 5.10 7.94
CA GLY A 58 -13.94 5.98 8.03
C GLY A 58 -13.14 6.02 6.74
N ILE A 59 -12.06 6.80 6.74
CA ILE A 59 -11.29 7.07 5.52
C ILE A 59 -10.67 5.81 4.90
N ILE A 60 -10.35 4.79 5.70
CA ILE A 60 -9.82 3.52 5.16
C ILE A 60 -10.89 2.77 4.37
N ASP A 61 -12.12 2.68 4.88
CA ASP A 61 -13.24 2.06 4.15
C ASP A 61 -13.54 2.83 2.87
N GLU A 62 -13.48 4.17 2.93
CA GLU A 62 -13.73 5.03 1.78
C GLU A 62 -12.64 4.91 0.70
N ILE A 63 -11.35 4.82 1.08
CA ILE A 63 -10.25 4.58 0.13
C ILE A 63 -10.41 3.19 -0.52
N ILE A 64 -10.75 2.16 0.27
CA ILE A 64 -10.99 0.82 -0.27
C ILE A 64 -12.12 0.87 -1.30
N PHE A 65 -13.25 1.49 -0.95
CA PHE A 65 -14.38 1.66 -1.86
C PHE A 65 -14.00 2.41 -3.13
N LEU A 66 -13.28 3.52 -3.01
CA LEU A 66 -12.77 4.31 -4.13
C LEU A 66 -11.90 3.47 -5.09
N LEU A 67 -10.95 2.71 -4.56
CA LEU A 67 -10.03 1.89 -5.37
C LEU A 67 -10.73 0.71 -6.03
N ILE A 68 -11.84 0.21 -5.46
CA ILE A 68 -12.67 -0.81 -6.10
C ILE A 68 -13.51 -0.19 -7.24
N ARG A 69 -14.03 1.02 -7.05
CA ARG A 69 -14.96 1.68 -7.98
C ARG A 69 -14.27 2.27 -9.20
N LEU A 70 -13.08 2.85 -9.04
CA LEU A 70 -12.40 3.51 -10.15
C LEU A 70 -11.84 2.49 -11.16
N PRO A 71 -11.99 2.70 -12.48
CA PRO A 71 -11.21 1.96 -13.47
C PRO A 71 -9.71 2.06 -13.17
N ILE A 72 -8.94 1.00 -13.45
CA ILE A 72 -7.53 0.92 -13.05
C ILE A 72 -6.70 2.05 -13.68
N GLY A 73 -7.01 2.44 -14.92
CA GLY A 73 -6.37 3.57 -15.61
C GLY A 73 -6.72 4.95 -15.03
N ASN A 74 -7.72 5.04 -14.14
CA ASN A 74 -8.12 6.27 -13.47
C ASN A 74 -7.59 6.36 -12.03
N ILE A 75 -6.99 5.28 -11.51
CA ILE A 75 -6.30 5.32 -10.23
C ILE A 75 -4.99 6.07 -10.41
N ASN A 76 -4.72 7.00 -9.50
CA ASN A 76 -3.51 7.81 -9.47
C ASN A 76 -2.89 7.82 -8.07
N GLN A 77 -1.66 8.32 -7.95
CA GLN A 77 -0.92 8.32 -6.68
C GLN A 77 -1.67 9.01 -5.52
N PHE A 78 -2.45 10.06 -5.82
CA PHE A 78 -3.20 10.79 -4.80
C PHE A 78 -4.31 9.92 -4.18
N ASN A 79 -4.77 8.87 -4.85
CA ASN A 79 -5.73 7.93 -4.27
C ASN A 79 -5.09 7.03 -3.20
N LEU A 80 -3.75 6.88 -3.23
CA LEU A 80 -3.00 5.98 -2.35
C LEU A 80 -2.23 6.69 -1.25
N VAL A 81 -1.95 7.99 -1.41
CA VAL A 81 -1.06 8.74 -0.50
C VAL A 81 -1.55 8.74 0.96
N SER A 82 -2.85 8.87 1.18
CA SER A 82 -3.46 8.84 2.52
C SER A 82 -3.33 7.46 3.17
N LEU A 83 -3.54 6.38 2.40
CA LEU A 83 -3.31 5.02 2.86
C LEU A 83 -1.84 4.78 3.18
N CYS A 84 -0.93 5.26 2.33
CA CYS A 84 0.51 5.16 2.54
C CYS A 84 0.94 5.86 3.85
N HIS A 85 0.42 7.05 4.14
CA HIS A 85 0.71 7.74 5.40
C HIS A 85 0.19 6.98 6.63
N ILE A 86 -1.02 6.40 6.56
CA ILE A 86 -1.53 5.56 7.65
C ILE A 86 -0.67 4.31 7.82
N VAL A 87 -0.34 3.61 6.74
CA VAL A 87 0.47 2.39 6.78
C VAL A 87 1.86 2.70 7.37
N ASN A 88 2.53 3.76 6.91
CA ASN A 88 3.88 4.11 7.39
C ASN A 88 3.91 4.60 8.86
N SER A 89 2.81 5.15 9.36
CA SER A 89 2.72 5.63 10.75
C SER A 89 2.13 4.59 11.73
N SER A 90 1.72 3.42 11.22
CA SER A 90 1.12 2.35 12.01
C SER A 90 2.18 1.46 12.65
N ASN A 91 1.92 1.02 13.89
CA ASN A 91 2.65 -0.08 14.48
C ASN A 91 2.17 -1.44 13.93
N TYR A 92 2.81 -2.54 14.32
CA TYR A 92 2.51 -3.84 13.73
C TYR A 92 1.07 -4.30 13.99
N GLU A 93 0.53 -4.12 15.20
CA GLU A 93 -0.87 -4.45 15.50
C GLU A 93 -1.86 -3.60 14.70
N GLN A 94 -1.54 -2.33 14.48
CA GLN A 94 -2.32 -1.45 13.62
C GLN A 94 -2.29 -1.90 12.16
N ILE A 95 -1.15 -2.37 11.65
CA ILE A 95 -1.06 -2.97 10.31
C ILE A 95 -1.94 -4.21 10.21
N LYS A 96 -1.95 -5.09 11.23
CA LYS A 96 -2.82 -6.25 11.28
C LYS A 96 -4.30 -5.86 11.16
N ILE A 97 -4.73 -4.83 11.89
CA ILE A 97 -6.09 -4.29 11.77
C ILE A 97 -6.38 -3.82 10.33
N LEU A 98 -5.44 -3.13 9.67
CA LEU A 98 -5.65 -2.71 8.28
C LEU A 98 -5.78 -3.91 7.34
N VAL A 99 -4.97 -4.95 7.52
CA VAL A 99 -5.07 -6.21 6.76
C VAL A 99 -6.46 -6.84 6.95
N GLU A 100 -6.96 -6.93 8.19
CA GLU A 100 -8.30 -7.44 8.51
C GLU A 100 -9.42 -6.60 7.86
N LYS A 101 -9.19 -5.30 7.61
CA LYS A 101 -10.12 -4.45 6.84
C LYS A 101 -10.09 -4.71 5.33
N GLY A 102 -9.21 -5.58 4.83
CA GLY A 102 -9.18 -5.99 3.43
C GLY A 102 -8.32 -5.11 2.52
N ILE A 103 -7.33 -4.38 3.07
CA ILE A 103 -6.45 -3.54 2.24
C ILE A 103 -5.65 -4.37 1.23
N LEU A 104 -5.22 -5.58 1.58
CA LEU A 104 -4.38 -6.43 0.71
C LEU A 104 -5.06 -6.73 -0.63
N LYS A 105 -6.31 -7.23 -0.57
CA LYS A 105 -7.11 -7.53 -1.75
C LYS A 105 -7.28 -6.32 -2.66
N THR A 106 -7.48 -5.14 -2.07
CA THR A 106 -7.65 -3.90 -2.81
C THR A 106 -6.33 -3.45 -3.45
N MET A 107 -5.23 -3.57 -2.71
CA MET A 107 -3.91 -3.17 -3.17
C MET A 107 -3.33 -4.09 -4.24
N ASN A 108 -3.66 -5.39 -4.24
CA ASN A 108 -3.26 -6.32 -5.31
C ASN A 108 -3.64 -5.76 -6.69
N ARG A 109 -4.88 -5.26 -6.84
CA ARG A 109 -5.34 -4.64 -8.08
C ARG A 109 -4.43 -3.49 -8.56
N THR A 110 -3.93 -2.68 -7.64
CA THR A 110 -3.11 -1.49 -7.96
C THR A 110 -1.72 -1.84 -8.49
N LEU A 111 -1.21 -3.04 -8.20
CA LEU A 111 0.05 -3.54 -8.78
C LEU A 111 -0.03 -3.72 -10.31
N ASN A 112 -1.25 -3.83 -10.86
CA ASN A 112 -1.50 -3.94 -12.29
C ASN A 112 -1.67 -2.59 -13.00
N SER A 113 -1.44 -1.47 -12.30
CA SER A 113 -1.50 -0.15 -12.90
C SER A 113 -0.39 0.05 -13.93
N GLY A 114 -0.71 0.71 -15.05
CA GLY A 114 0.30 1.22 -15.98
C GLY A 114 0.95 2.54 -15.52
N ASN A 115 0.46 3.13 -14.43
CA ASN A 115 1.05 4.31 -13.83
C ASN A 115 2.14 3.91 -12.83
N GLU A 116 3.39 4.24 -13.16
CA GLU A 116 4.58 3.92 -12.35
C GLU A 116 4.47 4.44 -10.90
N LEU A 117 3.93 5.64 -10.70
CA LEU A 117 3.74 6.21 -9.36
C LEU A 117 2.69 5.43 -8.57
N VAL A 118 1.64 4.93 -9.21
CA VAL A 118 0.68 4.04 -8.53
C VAL A 118 1.39 2.78 -8.06
N GLN A 119 2.17 2.14 -8.94
CA GLN A 119 2.90 0.92 -8.59
C GLN A 119 3.92 1.17 -7.46
N GLU A 120 4.62 2.29 -7.46
CA GLU A 120 5.55 2.69 -6.40
C GLU A 120 4.87 2.70 -5.02
N TYR A 121 3.76 3.42 -4.89
CA TYR A 121 3.00 3.46 -3.64
C TYR A 121 2.46 2.08 -3.26
N SER A 122 2.04 1.28 -4.25
CA SER A 122 1.55 -0.07 -4.01
C SER A 122 2.62 -0.98 -3.44
N VAL A 123 3.81 -1.05 -4.06
CA VAL A 123 4.89 -1.91 -3.56
C VAL A 123 5.44 -1.44 -2.22
N LEU A 124 5.45 -0.12 -1.97
CA LEU A 124 5.81 0.41 -0.66
C LEU A 124 4.84 -0.07 0.43
N ILE A 125 3.52 -0.01 0.17
CA ILE A 125 2.49 -0.49 1.09
C ILE A 125 2.66 -2.00 1.32
N PHE A 126 2.89 -2.79 0.27
CA PHE A 126 3.14 -4.24 0.42
C PHE A 126 4.40 -4.53 1.23
N LYS A 127 5.50 -3.79 1.02
CA LYS A 127 6.72 -3.96 1.82
C LYS A 127 6.43 -3.75 3.30
N VAL A 128 5.74 -2.68 3.66
CA VAL A 128 5.45 -2.38 5.07
C VAL A 128 4.55 -3.45 5.69
N ILE A 129 3.53 -3.89 4.96
CA ILE A 129 2.61 -4.93 5.45
C ILE A 129 3.34 -6.26 5.64
N THR A 130 4.07 -6.72 4.63
CA THR A 130 4.80 -7.99 4.68
C THR A 130 5.87 -7.97 5.78
N PHE A 131 6.58 -6.86 5.95
CA PHE A 131 7.49 -6.72 7.09
C PHE A 131 6.76 -6.84 8.44
N ALA A 132 5.76 -6.00 8.69
CA ALA A 132 5.08 -5.93 9.98
C ALA A 132 4.35 -7.23 10.35
N ILE A 133 3.67 -7.85 9.39
CA ILE A 133 2.95 -9.11 9.62
C ILE A 133 3.93 -10.27 9.82
N GLY A 134 5.03 -10.29 9.07
CA GLY A 134 6.12 -11.23 9.29
C GLY A 134 6.69 -11.11 10.71
N GLU A 135 6.93 -9.90 11.18
CA GLU A 135 7.45 -9.65 12.53
C GLU A 135 6.50 -10.11 13.64
N LEU A 136 5.20 -9.87 13.50
CA LEU A 136 4.19 -10.32 14.49
C LEU A 136 4.14 -11.83 14.68
N GLU A 137 4.45 -12.61 13.64
CA GLU A 137 4.43 -14.07 13.73
C GLU A 137 5.57 -14.60 14.64
N GLY A 138 6.66 -13.85 14.78
CA GLY A 138 7.83 -14.18 15.59
C GLY A 138 8.96 -14.88 14.81
N GLU A 139 10.13 -15.01 15.42
CA GLU A 139 11.32 -15.59 14.79
C GLU A 139 11.15 -17.07 14.45
N GLY A 140 11.81 -17.51 13.37
CA GLY A 140 11.82 -18.92 12.94
C GLY A 140 10.49 -19.44 12.37
N LYS A 141 9.42 -18.65 12.38
CA LYS A 141 8.14 -19.03 11.81
C LYS A 141 7.95 -18.52 10.38
N PRO A 142 7.28 -19.30 9.51
CA PRO A 142 6.98 -18.90 8.15
C PRO A 142 6.01 -17.71 8.11
N HIS A 143 6.09 -16.90 7.05
CA HIS A 143 5.24 -15.72 6.91
C HIS A 143 3.76 -16.12 6.69
N PRO A 144 2.79 -15.58 7.47
CA PRO A 144 1.41 -16.04 7.40
C PRO A 144 0.69 -15.64 6.10
N LEU A 145 1.12 -14.56 5.43
CA LEU A 145 0.54 -14.14 4.13
C LEU A 145 1.11 -14.85 2.90
N LEU A 146 2.17 -15.66 3.02
CA LEU A 146 2.85 -16.24 1.85
C LEU A 146 1.87 -17.02 0.96
N LYS A 147 1.15 -17.99 1.55
CA LYS A 147 0.21 -18.83 0.82
C LYS A 147 -0.98 -18.06 0.25
N GLU A 148 -1.46 -17.04 0.95
CA GLU A 148 -2.56 -16.19 0.45
C GLU A 148 -2.12 -15.42 -0.79
N MET A 149 -0.94 -14.79 -0.74
CA MET A 149 -0.38 -13.99 -1.84
C MET A 149 0.09 -14.84 -3.03
N GLU A 150 0.46 -16.10 -2.79
CA GLU A 150 0.66 -17.07 -3.87
C GLU A 150 -0.65 -17.39 -4.58
N ASN A 151 -1.71 -17.69 -3.83
CA ASN A 151 -2.99 -18.11 -4.37
C ASN A 151 -3.72 -16.99 -5.13
N ASP A 152 -3.60 -15.74 -4.69
CA ASP A 152 -4.29 -14.60 -5.31
C ASP A 152 -3.47 -13.90 -6.41
N GLY A 153 -2.27 -14.41 -6.70
CA GLY A 153 -1.35 -13.91 -7.72
C GLY A 153 -0.55 -12.65 -7.31
N THR A 154 -0.70 -12.14 -6.09
CA THR A 154 0.09 -11.01 -5.58
C THR A 154 1.59 -11.28 -5.67
N LEU A 155 2.04 -12.47 -5.23
CA LEU A 155 3.47 -12.82 -5.24
C LEU A 155 4.01 -12.84 -6.68
N THR A 156 3.28 -13.46 -7.61
CA THR A 156 3.62 -13.46 -9.04
C THR A 156 3.79 -12.03 -9.54
N LYS A 157 2.88 -11.13 -9.16
CA LYS A 157 2.95 -9.74 -9.60
C LYS A 157 4.14 -8.98 -9.01
N LEU A 158 4.48 -9.22 -7.76
CA LEU A 158 5.69 -8.66 -7.15
C LEU A 158 6.95 -9.15 -7.86
N ILE A 159 7.02 -10.44 -8.23
CA ILE A 159 8.15 -10.99 -9.00
C ILE A 159 8.26 -10.31 -10.38
N GLU A 160 7.16 -10.15 -11.11
CA GLU A 160 7.13 -9.43 -12.39
C GLU A 160 7.64 -7.98 -12.23
N ILE A 161 7.20 -7.28 -11.18
CA ILE A 161 7.63 -5.92 -10.88
C ILE A 161 9.12 -5.89 -10.55
N PHE A 162 9.62 -6.82 -9.74
CA PHE A 162 11.04 -6.91 -9.41
C PHE A 162 11.90 -7.11 -10.67
N GLN A 163 11.46 -7.97 -11.58
CA GLN A 163 12.19 -8.30 -12.82
C GLN A 163 12.06 -7.24 -13.92
N ASN A 164 11.16 -6.26 -13.76
CA ASN A 164 10.95 -5.22 -14.76
C ASN A 164 12.06 -4.16 -14.70
N ASP A 165 12.93 -4.15 -15.71
CA ASP A 165 14.04 -3.23 -15.84
C ASP A 165 13.67 -1.85 -16.43
N LYS A 166 12.40 -1.65 -16.80
CA LYS A 166 11.92 -0.43 -17.50
C LYS A 166 11.50 0.71 -16.58
N TYR A 167 11.43 0.50 -15.26
CA TYR A 167 11.08 1.59 -14.33
C TYR A 167 12.15 2.68 -14.33
N ASN A 168 11.70 3.94 -14.27
CA ASN A 168 12.58 5.08 -14.05
C ASN A 168 13.04 5.10 -12.59
N ASN A 169 12.11 4.87 -11.67
CA ASN A 169 12.40 4.74 -10.24
C ASN A 169 12.76 3.30 -9.89
N LYS A 170 14.06 3.05 -9.65
CA LYS A 170 14.57 1.72 -9.26
C LYS A 170 14.19 1.32 -7.84
N ASP A 171 13.68 2.24 -7.02
CA ASP A 171 13.16 1.87 -5.71
C ASP A 171 11.97 0.92 -5.86
N ILE A 172 11.19 0.99 -6.93
CA ILE A 172 10.07 0.06 -7.18
C ILE A 172 10.55 -1.40 -7.17
N ASN A 173 11.65 -1.68 -7.87
CA ASN A 173 12.26 -3.01 -7.91
C ASN A 173 12.75 -3.44 -6.51
N LEU A 174 13.40 -2.52 -5.79
CA LEU A 174 13.91 -2.77 -4.44
C LEU A 174 12.78 -3.07 -3.45
N GLN A 175 11.74 -2.24 -3.40
CA GLN A 175 10.59 -2.43 -2.50
C GLN A 175 9.91 -3.78 -2.78
N SER A 176 9.81 -4.16 -4.07
CA SER A 176 9.31 -5.48 -4.45
C SER A 176 10.22 -6.61 -3.97
N ALA A 177 11.53 -6.51 -4.18
CA ALA A 177 12.52 -7.47 -3.71
C ALA A 177 12.47 -7.65 -2.18
N CYS A 178 12.35 -6.55 -1.42
CA CYS A 178 12.16 -6.60 0.03
C CYS A 178 10.87 -7.32 0.41
N SER A 179 9.75 -6.99 -0.24
CA SER A 179 8.46 -7.65 0.02
C SER A 179 8.54 -9.16 -0.18
N ILE A 180 9.16 -9.61 -1.28
CA ILE A 180 9.38 -11.04 -1.55
C ILE A 180 10.29 -11.66 -0.49
N GLY A 181 11.39 -10.99 -0.13
CA GLY A 181 12.29 -11.46 0.93
C GLY A 181 11.59 -11.65 2.28
N TYR A 182 10.71 -10.72 2.66
CA TYR A 182 9.91 -10.85 3.88
C TYR A 182 8.87 -11.97 3.80
N LEU A 183 8.23 -12.18 2.64
CA LEU A 183 7.29 -13.28 2.44
C LEU A 183 7.94 -14.66 2.58
N TYR A 184 9.19 -14.81 2.15
CA TYR A 184 9.96 -16.04 2.34
C TYR A 184 10.70 -16.08 3.68
N LYS A 185 10.26 -15.32 4.69
CA LYS A 185 10.76 -15.47 6.07
C LYS A 185 10.68 -16.94 6.51
N ALA A 186 11.78 -17.44 7.08
CA ALA A 186 11.94 -18.82 7.56
C ALA A 186 11.57 -19.91 6.52
N THR A 187 11.58 -19.55 5.23
CA THR A 187 11.23 -20.43 4.12
C THR A 187 12.27 -20.25 3.01
N PRO A 188 12.75 -21.31 2.35
CA PRO A 188 13.68 -21.13 1.22
C PRO A 188 13.04 -20.33 0.10
N ILE A 189 13.73 -19.28 -0.39
CA ILE A 189 13.32 -18.58 -1.61
C ILE A 189 13.53 -19.52 -2.81
N PRO A 190 12.55 -19.66 -3.72
CA PRO A 190 12.68 -20.48 -4.93
C PRO A 190 13.89 -20.10 -5.78
N ILE A 191 14.55 -21.10 -6.37
CA ILE A 191 15.82 -20.94 -7.07
C ILE A 191 15.69 -20.09 -8.35
N GLU A 192 14.50 -20.06 -8.94
CA GLU A 192 14.17 -19.39 -10.19
C GLU A 192 14.40 -17.88 -10.11
N PHE A 193 14.19 -17.29 -8.93
CA PHE A 193 14.35 -15.84 -8.72
C PHE A 193 15.18 -15.48 -7.47
N GLY A 194 15.46 -16.45 -6.58
CA GLY A 194 16.11 -16.20 -5.31
C GLY A 194 17.51 -15.62 -5.43
N SER A 195 18.34 -16.11 -6.36
CA SER A 195 19.70 -15.60 -6.58
C SER A 195 19.68 -14.12 -6.96
N SER A 196 18.77 -13.72 -7.86
CA SER A 196 18.63 -12.33 -8.32
C SER A 196 18.18 -11.40 -7.19
N ILE A 197 17.24 -11.84 -6.35
CA ILE A 197 16.79 -11.06 -5.19
C ILE A 197 17.95 -10.84 -4.21
N ILE A 198 18.70 -11.90 -3.88
CA ILE A 198 19.81 -11.82 -2.92
C ILE A 198 20.90 -10.87 -3.42
N ILE A 199 21.27 -10.96 -4.70
CA ILE A 199 22.26 -10.06 -5.31
C ILE A 199 21.76 -8.62 -5.25
N HIS A 200 20.52 -8.36 -5.67
CA HIS A 200 19.94 -7.02 -5.69
C HIS A 200 19.91 -6.37 -4.30
N LEU A 201 19.50 -7.11 -3.27
CA LEU A 201 19.46 -6.62 -1.89
C LEU A 201 20.87 -6.35 -1.33
N LYS A 202 21.87 -7.18 -1.67
CA LYS A 202 23.27 -6.95 -1.26
C LYS A 202 23.85 -5.70 -1.93
N ASP A 203 23.63 -5.54 -3.22
CA ASP A 203 24.12 -4.38 -3.97
C ASP A 203 23.54 -3.07 -3.42
N TYR A 204 22.28 -3.10 -2.98
CA TYR A 204 21.65 -1.94 -2.34
C TYR A 204 22.31 -1.58 -1.00
N ILE A 205 22.62 -2.57 -0.15
CA ILE A 205 23.29 -2.34 1.15
C ILE A 205 24.71 -1.81 0.98
N ILE A 206 25.43 -2.24 -0.07
CA ILE A 206 26.83 -1.89 -0.30
C ILE A 206 26.98 -0.49 -0.93
N LYS A 207 25.97 0.00 -1.66
CA LYS A 207 26.02 1.34 -2.23
C LYS A 207 26.05 2.39 -1.11
N PRO A 208 27.08 3.27 -1.03
CA PRO A 208 27.04 4.38 -0.09
C PRO A 208 25.82 5.24 -0.39
N ASN A 209 25.07 5.59 0.66
CA ASN A 209 23.92 6.49 0.61
C ASN A 209 24.36 7.85 0.03
N ASN A 210 24.37 7.98 -1.29
CA ASN A 210 24.47 9.25 -1.99
C ASN A 210 23.04 9.68 -2.33
N GLN A 211 22.31 10.14 -1.31
CA GLN A 211 21.15 11.01 -1.44
C GLN A 211 21.26 12.10 -0.37
#